data_AF-A0A914YMT8-F1
#
_entry.id   AF-A0A914YMT8-F1
#
_cell.length_a   1.000
_cell.length_b   1.000
_cell.length_c   1.000
_cell.angle_alpha   90.00
_cell.angle_beta   90.00
_cell.angle_gamma   90.00
#
_symmetry.space_group_name_H-M   'P 1'
#
loop_
_entity.id
_entity.type
_entity.pdbx_description
1 polymer ?
#
loop_
_entity_poly.entity_id
_entity_poly.type
_entity_poly.pdbx_seq_one_letter_code
_entity_poly.pdbx_strand_id
1 'polypeptide(L)'
;MGSYAIAYYFATTVIAVITGIILVLSIHPGDPTIKEDLGTGMDGRNVSTIDTFLDLLRNTFPENIVQATFQQVQTKYVRVRPKILKRNDSDYLAAVANGTFDYFKPSVEYTEGMNVLGK
;
A
#
# COMPACT_ATOMS: atom_id res chain seq x y z
N MET A 1 5.98 -1.86 -34.60
CA MET A 1 5.52 -3.10 -33.95
C MET A 1 5.15 -2.90 -32.48
N GLY A 2 6.04 -2.35 -31.63
CA GLY A 2 5.77 -2.15 -30.20
C GLY A 2 4.59 -1.22 -29.88
N SER A 3 4.41 -0.12 -30.63
CA SER A 3 3.28 0.80 -30.43
C SER A 3 1.91 0.13 -30.64
N TYR A 4 1.78 -0.71 -31.67
CA TYR A 4 0.57 -1.48 -31.92
C TYR A 4 0.30 -2.51 -30.82
N ALA A 5 1.34 -3.18 -30.32
CA ALA A 5 1.20 -4.11 -29.20
C ALA A 5 0.72 -3.37 -27.93
N ILE A 6 1.37 -2.27 -27.56
CA ILE A 6 0.98 -1.45 -26.40
C ILE A 6 -0.45 -0.94 -26.55
N ALA A 7 -0.81 -0.41 -27.72
CA ALA A 7 -2.16 0.07 -27.99
C ALA A 7 -3.20 -1.05 -27.88
N TYR A 8 -2.89 -2.24 -28.40
CA TYR A 8 -3.77 -3.40 -28.32
C TYR A 8 -3.97 -3.87 -26.87
N TYR A 9 -2.90 -4.02 -26.09
CA TYR A 9 -2.99 -4.42 -24.68
C TYR A 9 -3.75 -3.40 -23.84
N PHE A 10 -3.49 -2.11 -24.07
CA PHE A 10 -4.18 -1.04 -23.36
C PHE A 10 -5.67 -1.02 -23.70
N ALA A 11 -6.03 -1.04 -24.99
CA ALA A 11 -7.42 -1.01 -25.42
C ALA A 11 -8.21 -2.22 -24.93
N THR A 12 -7.64 -3.43 -25.03
CA THR A 12 -8.31 -4.66 -24.58
C THR A 12 -8.48 -4.70 -23.06
N THR A 13 -7.51 -4.19 -22.29
CA THR A 13 -7.61 -4.07 -20.82
C THR A 13 -8.72 -3.10 -20.43
N VAL A 14 -8.83 -1.95 -21.10
CA VAL A 14 -9.91 -0.98 -20.85
C VAL A 14 -11.28 -1.60 -21.14
N ILE A 15 -11.45 -2.27 -22.27
CA ILE A 15 -12.71 -2.94 -22.63
C ILE A 15 -13.07 -4.03 -21.60
N ALA A 16 -12.09 -4.83 -21.19
CA ALA A 16 -12.28 -5.89 -20.21
C ALA A 16 -12.69 -5.35 -18.84
N VAL A 17 -12.04 -4.28 -18.35
CA VAL A 17 -12.37 -3.64 -17.07
C VAL A 17 -13.79 -3.08 -17.09
N ILE A 18 -14.18 -2.37 -18.17
CA ILE A 18 -15.54 -1.83 -18.29
C ILE A 18 -16.57 -2.97 -18.26
N THR A 19 -16.34 -4.03 -19.04
CA THR A 19 -17.22 -5.20 -19.08
C THR A 19 -17.32 -5.88 -17.72
N GLY A 20 -16.20 -6.05 -17.01
CA GLY A 20 -16.16 -6.61 -15.67
C GLY A 20 -16.94 -5.78 -14.65
N ILE A 21 -16.82 -4.45 -14.68
CA ILE A 21 -17.58 -3.54 -13.81
C ILE A 21 -19.08 -3.68 -14.09
N ILE A 22 -19.50 -3.66 -15.35
CA ILE A 22 -20.91 -3.82 -15.72
C ILE A 22 -21.45 -5.15 -15.22
N LEU A 23 -20.69 -6.24 -15.38
CA LEU A 23 -21.10 -7.58 -14.96
C LEU A 23 -21.27 -7.67 -13.44
N VAL A 24 -20.31 -7.17 -12.67
CA VAL A 24 -20.35 -7.18 -11.20
C VAL A 24 -21.51 -6.32 -10.69
N LEU A 25 -21.74 -5.14 -11.29
CA LEU A 25 -22.87 -4.28 -10.93
C LEU A 25 -24.21 -4.82 -11.42
N SER A 26 -24.26 -5.73 -12.40
CA SER A 26 -25.52 -6.33 -12.85
C SER A 26 -25.90 -7.52 -11.99
N ILE A 27 -24.94 -8.42 -11.75
CA ILE A 27 -25.16 -9.67 -11.01
C ILE A 27 -25.15 -9.42 -9.49
N HIS A 28 -24.50 -8.35 -9.02
CA HIS A 28 -24.27 -8.06 -7.60
C HIS A 28 -23.79 -9.30 -6.81
N PRO A 29 -22.65 -9.91 -7.19
CA PRO A 29 -22.15 -11.07 -6.47
C PRO A 29 -21.68 -10.66 -5.07
N GLY A 30 -22.17 -11.36 -4.04
CA GLY A 30 -21.78 -11.17 -2.64
C GLY A 30 -22.98 -10.87 -1.74
N ASP A 31 -22.93 -11.36 -0.50
CA ASP A 31 -24.00 -11.12 0.48
C ASP A 31 -23.71 -9.82 1.25
N PRO A 32 -24.59 -8.80 1.19
CA PRO A 32 -24.40 -7.55 1.92
C PRO A 32 -24.45 -7.74 3.45
N THR A 33 -25.07 -8.82 3.95
CA THR A 33 -25.18 -9.08 5.40
C THR A 33 -23.85 -9.50 6.04
N ILE A 34 -22.92 -10.09 5.27
CA ILE A 34 -21.57 -10.44 5.75
C ILE A 34 -20.75 -9.17 6.09
N LYS A 35 -21.07 -8.02 5.49
CA LYS A 35 -20.38 -6.75 5.77
C LYS A 35 -20.69 -6.21 7.16
N GLU A 36 -21.85 -6.52 7.75
CA GLU A 36 -22.20 -6.12 9.12
C GLU A 36 -21.47 -6.97 10.17
N ASP A 37 -21.24 -8.26 9.89
CA ASP A 37 -20.58 -9.20 10.82
C ASP A 37 -19.04 -9.07 10.81
N LEU A 38 -18.47 -8.40 9.78
CA LEU A 38 -17.06 -7.96 9.71
C LEU A 38 -16.81 -6.70 10.56
N GLY A 39 -17.48 -6.59 11.71
CA GLY A 39 -17.44 -5.44 12.60
C GLY A 39 -16.02 -4.97 12.88
N THR A 40 -15.70 -3.73 12.46
CA THR A 40 -14.56 -2.90 12.90
C THR A 40 -13.24 -3.63 13.19
N GLY A 41 -12.96 -4.71 12.46
CA GLY A 41 -11.88 -5.66 12.75
C GLY A 41 -10.74 -5.61 11.74
N MET A 42 -10.78 -4.65 10.83
CA MET A 42 -9.66 -4.37 9.95
C MET A 42 -9.09 -3.02 10.38
N ASP A 43 -8.05 -3.06 11.21
CA ASP A 43 -6.90 -2.17 11.03
C ASP A 43 -6.37 -2.42 9.61
N GLY A 44 -7.16 -1.98 8.63
CA GLY A 44 -6.80 -1.99 7.23
C GLY A 44 -5.57 -1.12 7.18
N ARG A 45 -4.41 -1.75 7.00
CA ARG A 45 -3.14 -1.09 6.76
C ARG A 45 -3.43 0.06 5.81
N ASN A 46 -3.50 1.29 6.33
CA ASN A 46 -3.85 2.48 5.57
C ASN A 46 -2.66 2.79 4.67
N VAL A 47 -2.49 1.97 3.64
CA VAL A 47 -1.51 2.17 2.59
C VAL A 47 -2.06 3.26 1.71
N SER A 48 -1.33 4.38 1.62
CA SER A 48 -1.71 5.44 0.71
C SER A 48 -1.60 4.92 -0.72
N THR A 49 -2.62 5.15 -1.55
CA THR A 49 -2.60 4.72 -2.95
C THR A 49 -1.41 5.29 -3.72
N ILE A 50 -0.96 6.50 -3.33
CA ILE A 50 0.24 7.12 -3.91
C ILE A 50 1.51 6.35 -3.53
N ASP A 51 1.62 5.86 -2.30
CA ASP A 51 2.78 5.09 -1.85
C ASP A 51 2.83 3.75 -2.58
N THR A 52 1.67 3.08 -2.74
CA THR A 52 1.57 1.85 -3.54
C THR A 52 1.97 2.08 -5.00
N PHE A 53 1.60 3.22 -5.60
CA PHE A 53 2.03 3.57 -6.95
C PHE A 53 3.54 3.84 -7.04
N LEU A 54 4.11 4.52 -6.04
CA LEU A 54 5.55 4.75 -5.96
C LEU A 54 6.32 3.45 -5.72
N ASP A 55 5.78 2.53 -4.92
CA ASP A 55 6.31 1.19 -4.72
C ASP A 55 6.27 0.39 -6.04
N LEU A 56 5.19 0.50 -6.81
CA LEU A 56 5.11 -0.11 -8.15
C LEU A 56 6.24 0.41 -9.05
N LEU A 57 6.40 1.74 -9.15
CA LEU A 57 7.44 2.36 -9.98
C LEU A 57 8.86 1.94 -9.53
N ARG A 58 9.10 1.89 -8.22
CA ARG A 58 10.40 1.48 -7.66
C ARG A 58 10.68 0.00 -7.90
N ASN A 59 9.66 -0.84 -7.91
CA ASN A 59 9.78 -2.25 -8.27
C ASN A 59 9.96 -2.45 -9.79
N THR A 60 9.44 -1.56 -10.66
CA THR A 60 9.73 -1.60 -12.10
C THR A 60 11.19 -1.28 -12.44
N PHE A 61 11.85 -0.45 -11.62
CA PHE A 61 13.26 -0.10 -11.77
C PHE A 61 14.06 -0.46 -10.51
N PRO A 62 14.37 -1.75 -10.29
CA PRO A 62 15.06 -2.17 -9.08
C PRO A 62 16.48 -1.61 -9.04
N GLU A 63 16.89 -1.10 -7.88
CA GLU A 63 18.26 -0.61 -7.64
C GLU A 63 19.29 -1.74 -7.67
N ASN A 64 18.86 -2.98 -7.40
CA ASN A 64 19.68 -4.18 -7.43
C ASN A 64 18.91 -5.36 -8.01
N ILE A 65 19.39 -5.89 -9.14
CA ILE A 65 18.75 -7.00 -9.87
C ILE A 65 18.84 -8.31 -9.08
N VAL A 66 19.97 -8.59 -8.41
CA VAL A 66 20.14 -9.81 -7.60
C VAL A 66 19.17 -9.80 -6.44
N GLN A 67 19.03 -8.67 -5.76
CA GLN A 67 18.09 -8.52 -4.66
C GLN A 67 16.63 -8.65 -5.13
N ALA A 68 16.29 -8.07 -6.28
CA ALA A 68 14.95 -8.16 -6.86
C ALA A 68 14.49 -9.60 -7.15
N THR A 69 15.42 -10.56 -7.30
CA THR A 69 15.04 -11.97 -7.50
C THR A 69 14.47 -12.63 -6.24
N PHE A 70 14.80 -12.12 -5.05
CA PHE A 70 14.39 -12.68 -3.76
C PHE A 70 13.55 -11.72 -2.92
N GLN A 71 13.58 -10.43 -3.22
CA GLN A 71 12.95 -9.40 -2.38
C GLN A 71 12.24 -8.34 -3.24
N GLN A 72 11.17 -7.77 -2.67
CA GLN A 72 10.39 -6.67 -3.24
C GLN A 72 10.34 -5.49 -2.28
N VAL A 73 10.18 -4.28 -2.81
CA VAL A 73 10.12 -3.05 -2.01
C VAL A 73 8.67 -2.69 -1.67
N GLN A 74 8.39 -2.41 -0.39
CA GLN A 74 7.08 -1.94 0.07
C GLN A 74 7.23 -0.82 1.11
N THR A 75 6.33 0.16 1.06
CA THR A 75 6.23 1.23 2.05
C THR A 75 5.37 0.79 3.24
N LYS A 76 5.91 0.94 4.45
CA LYS A 76 5.22 0.64 5.73
C LYS A 76 5.29 1.83 6.67
N TYR A 77 4.19 2.05 7.38
CA TYR A 77 4.08 3.11 8.37
C TYR A 77 4.66 2.65 9.70
N VAL A 78 5.73 3.31 10.14
CA VAL A 78 6.37 3.05 11.44
C VAL A 78 6.02 4.18 12.40
N ARG A 79 5.68 3.82 13.63
CA ARG A 79 5.41 4.76 14.72
C ARG A 79 6.73 5.38 15.19
N VAL A 80 6.93 6.67 14.94
CA VAL A 80 8.15 7.40 15.33
C VAL A 80 7.84 8.35 16.47
N ARG A 81 8.65 8.28 17.52
CA ARG A 81 8.59 9.23 18.63
C ARG A 81 9.39 10.49 18.29
N PRO A 82 8.80 11.69 18.27
CA PRO A 82 9.56 12.92 18.07
C PRO A 82 10.58 13.13 19.19
N LYS A 83 11.76 13.67 18.86
CA LYS A 83 12.72 14.16 19.85
C LYS A 83 12.20 15.47 20.43
N ILE A 84 11.30 15.37 21.41
CA ILE A 84 10.73 16.53 22.09
C ILE A 84 11.73 17.03 23.14
N LEU A 85 11.92 18.35 23.20
CA LEU A 85 12.72 18.99 24.25
C LEU A 85 12.14 18.58 25.61
N LYS A 86 12.99 18.12 26.54
CA LYS A 86 12.60 17.77 27.90
C LYS A 86 12.00 19.01 28.59
N ARG A 87 10.68 19.10 28.58
CA ARG A 87 9.93 20.05 29.41
C ARG A 87 9.72 19.41 30.77
N ASN A 88 10.09 20.12 31.84
CA ASN A 88 10.09 19.60 33.21
C ASN A 88 8.69 19.69 33.83
N ASP A 89 7.67 19.25 33.09
CA ASP A 89 6.27 19.23 33.53
C ASP A 89 5.81 17.76 33.67
N SER A 90 5.13 17.45 34.77
CA SER A 90 4.59 16.10 35.06
C SER A 90 3.60 15.62 34.00
N ASP A 91 2.80 16.54 33.48
CA ASP A 91 1.80 16.25 32.43
C ASP A 91 2.46 15.91 31.10
N TYR A 92 3.65 16.47 30.84
CA TYR A 92 4.43 16.20 29.64
C TYR A 92 5.05 14.80 29.67
N LEU A 93 5.53 14.37 30.84
CA LEU A 93 6.03 13.01 31.05
C LEU A 93 4.91 11.97 30.88
N ALA A 94 3.70 12.26 31.38
CA ALA A 94 2.53 11.40 31.20
C ALA A 94 2.08 11.31 29.73
N ALA A 95 2.06 12.44 29.01
CA ALA A 95 1.69 12.48 27.59
C ALA A 95 2.70 11.76 26.67
N VAL A 96 3.99 11.84 26.99
CA VAL A 96 5.07 11.08 26.31
C VAL A 96 4.99 9.58 26.65
N ALA A 97 4.70 9.21 27.89
CA ALA A 97 4.51 7.81 28.30
C ALA A 97 3.29 7.17 27.61
N ASN A 98 2.23 7.94 27.38
CA ASN A 98 1.02 7.52 26.66
C ASN A 98 1.19 7.56 25.11
N GLY A 99 2.35 8.01 24.60
CA GLY A 99 2.65 8.00 23.17
C GLY A 99 1.75 8.90 22.32
N THR A 100 1.15 9.92 22.92
CA THR A 100 0.25 10.89 22.24
C THR A 100 0.95 11.75 21.19
N PHE A 101 2.28 11.88 21.29
CA PHE A 101 3.11 12.61 20.34
C PHE A 101 3.65 11.75 19.20
N ASP A 102 3.36 10.45 19.20
CA ASP A 102 3.89 9.54 18.20
C ASP A 102 3.15 9.73 16.88
N TYR A 103 3.89 9.91 15.78
CA TYR A 103 3.33 10.04 14.45
C TYR A 103 3.80 8.90 13.56
N PHE A 104 2.98 8.53 12.58
CA PHE A 104 3.31 7.52 11.61
C PHE A 104 4.17 8.14 10.49
N LYS A 105 5.36 7.59 10.29
CA LYS A 105 6.24 7.97 9.19
C LYS A 105 6.30 6.81 8.18
N PRO A 106 6.14 7.07 6.87
CA PRO A 106 6.39 6.05 5.86
C PRO A 106 7.89 5.69 5.86
N SER A 107 8.17 4.39 5.92
CA SER A 107 9.50 3.80 5.84
C SER A 107 9.50 2.71 4.78
N VAL A 108 10.61 2.62 4.05
CA VAL A 108 10.81 1.59 3.05
C VAL A 108 11.26 0.31 3.75
N GLU A 109 10.61 -0.81 3.45
CA GLU A 109 10.96 -2.13 3.96
C GLU A 109 11.06 -3.12 2.78
N TYR A 110 12.08 -3.99 2.81
CA TYR A 110 12.21 -5.07 1.85
C TYR A 110 11.45 -6.28 2.38
N THR A 111 10.51 -6.77 1.59
CA THR A 111 9.73 -7.98 1.90
C THR A 111 10.27 -9.14 1.08
N GLU A 112 10.35 -10.32 1.70
CA GLU A 112 10.72 -11.56 1.02
C GLU A 112 9.70 -11.89 -0.10
N GLY A 113 10.20 -12.15 -1.31
CA GLY A 113 9.40 -12.43 -2.51
C GLY A 113 10.04 -11.88 -3.78
N MET A 114 9.93 -12.61 -4.90
CA MET A 114 10.48 -12.17 -6.20
C MET A 114 9.74 -10.95 -6.75
N ASN A 115 10.48 -9.89 -7.05
CA ASN A 115 9.95 -8.74 -7.78
C ASN A 115 9.83 -9.07 -9.29
N VAL A 116 8.62 -9.43 -9.72
CA VAL A 116 8.31 -9.78 -11.11
C VAL A 116 8.17 -8.57 -12.05
N LEU A 117 8.19 -7.34 -11.51
CA LEU A 117 7.97 -6.11 -12.27
C LEU A 117 9.27 -5.54 -12.86
N GLY A 118 10.43 -5.86 -12.27
CA GLY A 118 11.73 -5.36 -12.70
C GLY A 118 12.39 -6.16 -13.83
N LYS A 119 11.58 -6.72 -14.76
CA LYS A 119 12.02 -7.53 -15.89
C LYS A 119 12.45 -6.70 -17.09
#